data_AF-J9EW86-F1
#
_entry.id   AF-J9EW86-F1
#
_cell.length_a   1.000
_cell.length_b   1.000
_cell.length_c   1.000
_cell.angle_alpha   90.00
_cell.angle_beta   90.00
_cell.angle_gamma   90.00
#
_symmetry.space_group_name_H-M   'P 1'
#
loop_
_entity.id
_entity.type
_entity.pdbx_description
1 polymer ?
#
loop_
_entity_poly.entity_id
_entity_poly.type
_entity_poly.pdbx_seq_one_letter_code
_entity_poly.pdbx_strand_id
1 'polypeptide(L)'
;MTEVLYGSTDIGCGDAFDFSNCARNMALESMGVKAPVIKSTGTTIVAAIYKDGVVMGADSRATAGNIIADKHCEKVHKLTDSIYACGAGTAADLNQV
;
A
#
# COMPACT_ATOMS: atom_id res chain seq x y z
N MET A 1 9.93 -7.95 -4.22
CA MET A 1 10.60 -8.16 -2.92
C MET A 1 9.55 -8.53 -1.90
N THR A 2 9.87 -9.42 -0.95
CA THR A 2 8.91 -10.01 -0.01
C THR A 2 9.54 -10.07 1.38
N GLU A 3 8.80 -9.67 2.41
CA GLU A 3 9.21 -9.75 3.81
C GLU A 3 8.18 -10.56 4.63
N VAL A 4 8.67 -11.28 5.63
CA VAL A 4 7.85 -12.09 6.54
C VAL A 4 8.14 -11.66 7.97
N LEU A 5 7.11 -11.17 8.65
CA LEU A 5 7.17 -10.73 10.03
C LEU A 5 6.48 -11.75 10.91
N TYR A 6 7.18 -12.22 11.95
CA TYR A 6 6.65 -13.17 12.92
C TYR A 6 6.18 -12.43 14.19
N GLY A 7 5.00 -12.77 14.68
CA GLY A 7 4.41 -12.20 15.89
C GLY A 7 3.04 -12.79 16.20
N SER A 8 2.73 -12.96 17.48
CA SER A 8 1.38 -13.32 17.94
C SER A 8 0.47 -12.09 17.84
N THR A 9 -0.09 -11.87 16.66
CA THR A 9 -0.90 -10.68 16.39
C THR A 9 -2.38 -11.05 16.40
N ASP A 10 -3.07 -10.78 17.51
CA ASP A 10 -4.53 -10.61 17.53
C ASP A 10 -4.87 -9.30 16.81
N ILE A 11 -4.68 -9.26 15.49
CA ILE A 11 -5.16 -8.15 14.66
C ILE A 11 -6.66 -8.36 14.58
N GLY A 12 -7.42 -7.52 15.29
CA GLY A 12 -8.88 -7.53 15.24
C GLY A 12 -9.34 -7.61 13.78
N CYS A 13 -9.85 -8.77 13.38
CA CYS A 13 -10.30 -9.00 12.02
C CYS A 13 -11.62 -8.24 11.85
N GLY A 14 -11.52 -7.00 11.37
CA GLY A 14 -12.66 -6.38 10.72
C GLY A 14 -13.12 -7.23 9.53
N ASP A 15 -14.32 -6.96 9.02
CA ASP A 15 -14.80 -7.62 7.81
C ASP A 15 -13.80 -7.48 6.67
N ALA A 16 -13.63 -8.54 5.86
CA ALA A 16 -12.63 -8.59 4.79
C ALA A 16 -12.81 -7.47 3.73
N PHE A 17 -13.99 -6.86 3.67
CA PHE A 17 -14.29 -5.73 2.81
C PHE A 17 -15.15 -4.69 3.55
N ASP A 18 -14.68 -3.45 3.59
CA ASP A 18 -15.45 -2.30 4.09
C ASP A 18 -15.90 -1.41 2.92
N PHE A 19 -17.21 -1.34 2.72
CA PHE A 19 -17.83 -0.50 1.70
C PHE A 19 -18.55 0.73 2.29
N SER A 20 -18.35 1.05 3.57
CA SER A 20 -18.94 2.23 4.22
C SER A 20 -18.66 3.53 3.45
N ASN A 21 -17.47 3.60 2.84
CA ASN A 21 -17.03 4.72 2.02
C ASN A 21 -17.75 4.85 0.67
N CYS A 22 -18.39 3.78 0.16
CA CYS A 22 -19.15 3.83 -1.08
C CYS A 22 -20.38 4.75 -0.95
N ALA A 23 -21.12 4.64 0.16
CA ALA A 23 -22.27 5.50 0.44
C ALA A 23 -21.87 6.97 0.57
N ARG A 24 -20.74 7.25 1.25
CA ARG A 24 -20.16 8.60 1.35
C ARG A 24 -19.82 9.15 -0.04
N ASN A 25 -19.17 8.37 -0.90
CA ASN A 25 -18.79 8.81 -2.24
C ASN A 25 -20.01 9.12 -3.11
N MET A 26 -21.08 8.30 -3.05
CA MET A 26 -22.34 8.58 -3.76
C MET A 26 -23.00 9.88 -3.28
N ALA A 27 -23.01 10.12 -1.96
CA ALA A 27 -23.56 11.36 -1.41
C ALA A 27 -22.75 12.59 -1.88
N LEU A 28 -21.42 12.52 -1.84
CA LEU A 28 -20.54 13.60 -2.31
C LEU A 28 -20.75 13.91 -3.80
N GLU A 29 -20.91 12.87 -4.62
CA GLU A 29 -21.23 13.03 -6.04
C GLU A 29 -22.57 13.75 -6.24
N SER A 30 -23.60 13.38 -5.47
CA SER A 30 -24.92 14.06 -5.50
C SER A 30 -24.85 15.53 -5.08
N MET A 31 -23.86 15.89 -4.26
CA MET A 31 -23.59 17.27 -3.84
C MET A 31 -22.72 18.05 -4.85
N GLY A 32 -22.38 17.45 -5.99
CA GLY A 32 -21.56 18.07 -7.03
C GLY A 32 -20.06 18.06 -6.76
N VAL A 33 -19.59 17.28 -5.78
CA VAL A 33 -18.16 17.11 -5.51
C VAL A 33 -17.54 16.23 -6.58
N LYS A 34 -16.55 16.77 -7.31
CA LYS A 34 -15.83 16.02 -8.33
C LYS A 34 -14.85 15.04 -7.70
N ALA A 35 -14.89 13.79 -8.15
CA ALA A 35 -13.91 12.79 -7.73
C ALA A 35 -12.47 13.21 -8.06
N PRO A 36 -11.49 12.89 -7.19
CA PRO A 36 -10.09 13.15 -7.48
C PRO A 36 -9.62 12.34 -8.70
N VAL A 37 -8.65 12.88 -9.43
CA VAL A 37 -8.04 12.17 -10.55
C VAL A 37 -7.18 11.02 -10.02
N ILE A 38 -7.56 9.79 -10.38
CA ILE A 38 -6.81 8.60 -10.02
C ILE A 38 -5.48 8.61 -10.80
N LYS A 39 -4.37 8.59 -10.08
CA LYS A 39 -3.04 8.43 -10.66
C LYS A 39 -2.58 6.99 -10.48
N SER A 40 -2.32 6.30 -11.60
CA SER A 40 -1.60 5.04 -11.53
C SER A 40 -0.14 5.33 -11.20
N THR A 41 0.36 4.68 -10.15
CA THR A 41 1.74 4.87 -9.66
C THR A 41 2.68 3.79 -10.21
N GLY A 42 2.14 2.81 -10.94
CA GLY A 42 2.92 1.69 -11.49
C GLY A 42 3.44 0.69 -10.46
N THR A 43 3.16 0.92 -9.17
CA THR A 43 3.58 0.11 -8.01
C THR A 43 2.42 -0.76 -7.53
N THR A 44 2.71 -2.02 -7.21
CA THR A 44 1.75 -2.95 -6.58
C THR A 44 2.35 -3.50 -5.30
N ILE A 45 1.62 -3.35 -4.20
CA ILE A 45 1.97 -3.87 -2.87
C ILE A 45 0.82 -4.75 -2.39
N VAL A 46 1.17 -5.87 -1.77
CA VAL A 46 0.22 -6.80 -1.14
C VAL A 46 0.72 -7.18 0.24
N ALA A 47 -0.21 -7.46 1.15
CA ALA A 47 0.10 -8.05 2.45
C ALA A 47 -1.01 -9.04 2.84
N ALA A 48 -0.63 -10.09 3.56
CA ALA A 48 -1.54 -11.09 4.09
C ALA A 48 -1.15 -11.45 5.52
N ILE A 49 -2.15 -11.54 6.39
CA ILE A 49 -1.99 -11.98 7.78
C ILE A 49 -2.09 -13.50 7.81
N TYR A 50 -1.22 -14.15 8.58
CA TYR A 50 -1.30 -15.58 8.90
C TYR A 50 -1.24 -15.77 10.42
N LYS A 51 -1.42 -17.02 10.88
CA LYS A 51 -1.53 -17.36 12.31
C LYS A 51 -0.46 -16.72 13.18
N ASP A 52 0.78 -16.71 12.71
CA ASP A 52 1.94 -16.29 13.48
C ASP A 52 2.62 -15.04 12.90
N GLY A 53 1.88 -14.21 12.13
CA GLY A 53 2.43 -12.96 11.63
C GLY A 53 1.82 -12.40 10.34
N VAL A 54 2.65 -11.70 9.56
CA VAL A 54 2.30 -11.07 8.28
C VAL A 54 3.34 -11.38 7.22
N VAL A 55 2.89 -11.66 6.00
CA VAL A 55 3.71 -11.61 4.79
C VAL A 55 3.34 -10.39 3.98
N MET A 56 4.35 -9.68 3.46
CA MET A 56 4.17 -8.49 2.64
C MET A 56 5.07 -8.57 1.41
N GLY A 57 4.60 -8.08 0.28
CA GLY A 57 5.31 -8.12 -0.98
C GLY A 57 5.05 -6.89 -1.83
N ALA A 58 6.07 -6.46 -2.55
CA ALA A 58 5.99 -5.35 -3.49
C ALA A 58 6.73 -5.68 -4.79
N ASP A 59 6.28 -5.10 -5.90
CA ASP A 59 7.03 -5.14 -7.16
C ASP A 59 8.35 -4.35 -7.06
N SER A 60 9.35 -4.69 -7.89
CA SER A 60 10.69 -4.06 -7.83
C SER A 60 10.92 -2.98 -8.88
N ARG A 61 9.92 -2.69 -9.71
CA ARG A 61 10.06 -1.74 -10.83
C ARG A 61 9.73 -0.33 -10.37
N ALA A 62 10.60 0.63 -10.64
CA ALA A 62 10.34 2.07 -10.50
C ALA A 62 10.39 2.75 -11.87
N THR A 63 9.44 3.64 -12.13
CA THR A 63 9.31 4.35 -13.40
C THR A 63 9.37 5.86 -13.23
N ALA A 64 10.06 6.56 -14.13
CA ALA A 64 10.02 8.01 -14.27
C ALA A 64 9.22 8.34 -15.54
N GLY A 65 7.92 8.60 -15.37
CA GLY A 65 6.98 8.64 -16.50
C GLY A 65 6.90 7.27 -17.18
N ASN A 66 7.21 7.21 -18.47
CA ASN A 66 7.12 5.98 -19.27
C ASN A 66 8.43 5.17 -19.33
N ILE A 67 9.47 5.59 -18.59
CA ILE A 67 10.79 4.94 -18.60
C ILE A 67 10.99 4.17 -17.29
N ILE A 68 11.50 2.95 -17.39
CA ILE A 68 11.96 2.19 -16.21
C ILE A 68 13.27 2.82 -15.73
N ALA A 69 13.20 3.53 -14.61
CA ALA A 69 14.34 4.17 -13.97
C ALA A 69 15.16 3.17 -13.15
N ASP A 70 14.48 2.23 -12.50
CA ASP A 70 15.11 1.15 -11.73
C ASP A 70 14.28 -0.14 -11.84
N LYS A 71 14.97 -1.27 -12.00
CA LYS A 71 14.38 -2.62 -12.07
C LYS A 71 14.39 -3.33 -10.72
N HIS A 72 15.17 -2.84 -9.77
CA HIS A 72 15.48 -3.47 -8.49
C HIS A 72 15.24 -2.53 -7.30
N CYS A 73 14.25 -1.63 -7.43
CA CYS A 73 13.87 -0.72 -6.37
C CYS A 73 13.25 -1.49 -5.19
N GLU A 74 13.77 -1.24 -4.00
CA GLU A 74 13.22 -1.70 -2.73
C GLU A 74 12.08 -0.77 -2.28
N LYS A 75 10.91 -1.35 -2.05
CA LYS A 75 9.69 -0.62 -1.64
C LYS A 75 9.18 -1.06 -0.27
N VAL A 76 9.87 -2.02 0.34
CA VAL A 76 9.56 -2.55 1.67
C VAL A 76 10.66 -2.02 2.59
N HIS A 77 10.30 -1.10 3.48
CA HIS A 77 11.26 -0.41 4.34
C HIS A 77 11.12 -0.89 5.78
N LYS A 78 12.24 -1.29 6.38
CA LYS A 78 12.30 -1.64 7.80
C LYS A 78 12.25 -0.37 8.64
N LEU A 79 11.29 -0.30 9.57
CA LEU A 79 11.21 0.79 10.56
C LEU A 79 11.80 0.36 11.91
N THR A 80 11.45 -0.83 12.36
CA THR A 80 12.00 -1.47 13.57
C THR A 80 12.18 -2.97 13.33
N ASP A 81 12.65 -3.72 14.33
CA ASP A 81 12.79 -5.18 14.22
C ASP A 81 11.47 -5.93 14.01
N SER A 82 10.33 -5.31 14.31
CA SER A 82 9.00 -5.92 14.17
C SER A 82 8.03 -5.11 13.31
N ILE A 83 8.44 -3.96 12.77
CA ILE A 83 7.58 -3.05 12.00
C ILE A 83 8.25 -2.70 10.68
N TYR A 84 7.51 -2.92 9.59
CA TYR A 84 7.89 -2.56 8.24
C TYR A 84 6.77 -1.74 7.60
N ALA A 85 7.16 -0.88 6.65
CA ALA A 85 6.25 -0.08 5.87
C ALA A 85 6.52 -0.27 4.37
N CYS A 86 5.44 -0.30 3.59
CA CYS A 86 5.52 -0.20 2.14
C CYS A 86 4.86 1.09 1.67
N GLY A 87 5.40 1.71 0.62
CA GLY A 87 4.79 2.89 0.03
C GLY A 87 4.59 2.79 -1.48
N ALA A 88 3.50 3.40 -1.94
CA ALA A 88 3.20 3.64 -3.33
C ALA A 88 2.94 5.13 -3.54
N GLY A 89 3.13 5.62 -4.77
CA GLY A 89 3.06 7.05 -5.07
C GLY A 89 4.40 7.58 -5.52
N THR A 90 4.67 8.84 -5.20
CA THR A 90 5.95 9.48 -5.46
C THR A 90 7.03 8.83 -4.61
N ALA A 91 8.06 8.26 -5.24
CA ALA A 91 9.13 7.59 -4.53
C ALA A 91 9.89 8.50 -3.54
N ALA A 92 10.05 9.79 -3.89
CA ALA A 92 10.73 10.76 -3.04
C ALA A 92 9.97 11.04 -1.73
N ASP A 93 8.63 11.09 -1.78
CA ASP A 93 7.82 11.34 -0.60
C ASP A 93 7.95 10.19 0.39
N LEU A 94 7.98 8.94 -0.10
CA LEU A 94 8.13 7.74 0.74
C LEU A 94 9.46 7.68 1.49
N ASN A 95 10.56 8.09 0.85
CA ASN A 95 11.90 7.94 1.43
C ASN A 95 12.26 9.07 2.42
N GLN A 96 11.34 10.01 2.65
CA GLN A 96 11.52 11.17 3.54
C GLN A 96 10.68 11.08 4.83
N VAL A 97 9.86 10.02 4.98
CA VAL A 97 9.06 9.71 6.18
C VAL A 97 9.64 8.50 6.90
#